data_AF-A0A353YCI6-F1
#
_entry.id   AF-A0A353YCI6-F1
#
_cell.length_a   1.000
_cell.length_b   1.000
_cell.length_c   1.000
_cell.angle_alpha   90.00
_cell.angle_beta   90.00
_cell.angle_gamma   90.00
#
_symmetry.space_group_name_H-M   'P 1'
#
loop_
_entity.id
_entity.type
_entity.pdbx_description
1 polymer ?
#
loop_
_entity_poly.entity_id
_entity_poly.type
_entity_poly.pdbx_seq_one_letter_code
_entity_poly.pdbx_strand_id
1 'polypeptide(L)'
;AGIYADGVMFAILVDDTLYLKADDASARAFAAEGKKPFTYRPSGRAPVAISYWEVPERLLDDPEELATWAQEAHRIARATKSKSAG
;
A
#
# COMPACT_ATOMS: atom_id res chain seq x y z
N ALA A 1 -2.81 -5.24 -11.00
CA ALA A 1 -2.80 -3.90 -11.61
C ALA A 1 -2.31 -2.87 -10.61
N GLY A 2 -1.55 -1.86 -11.07
CA GLY A 2 -1.20 -0.70 -10.24
C GLY A 2 -2.28 0.38 -10.33
N ILE A 3 -2.54 1.07 -9.21
CA ILE A 3 -3.52 2.16 -9.13
C ILE A 3 -2.76 3.46 -8.89
N TYR A 4 -3.10 4.47 -9.69
CA TYR A 4 -2.37 5.72 -9.80
C TYR A 4 -3.32 6.91 -9.64
N ALA A 5 -2.84 7.94 -8.95
CA ALA A 5 -3.45 9.27 -8.93
C ALA A 5 -2.34 10.29 -9.13
N ASP A 6 -2.56 11.31 -9.96
CA ASP A 6 -1.55 12.32 -10.33
C ASP A 6 -0.21 11.73 -10.80
N GLY A 7 -0.25 10.60 -11.53
CA GLY A 7 0.96 9.91 -12.00
C GLY A 7 1.79 9.23 -10.89
N VAL A 8 1.23 9.09 -9.69
CA VAL A 8 1.86 8.44 -8.54
C VAL A 8 1.11 7.17 -8.18
N MET A 9 1.84 6.05 -8.18
CA MET A 9 1.33 4.76 -7.75
C MET A 9 1.17 4.75 -6.24
N PHE A 10 -0.03 4.49 -5.76
CA PHE A 10 -0.32 4.47 -4.32
C PHE A 10 -1.03 3.20 -3.87
N ALA A 11 -1.51 2.37 -4.80
CA ALA A 11 -2.12 1.09 -4.48
C ALA A 11 -1.84 0.03 -5.56
N ILE A 12 -2.02 -1.24 -5.19
CA ILE A 12 -1.86 -2.41 -6.06
C ILE A 12 -3.05 -3.34 -5.83
N LEU A 13 -3.66 -3.82 -6.90
CA LEU A 13 -4.64 -4.91 -6.86
C LEU A 13 -4.01 -6.15 -7.47
N VAL A 14 -3.85 -7.23 -6.71
CA VAL A 14 -3.25 -8.48 -7.18
C VAL A 14 -3.96 -9.64 -6.51
N ASP A 15 -4.31 -10.67 -7.29
CA ASP A 15 -5.07 -11.83 -6.82
C ASP A 15 -6.29 -11.43 -5.96
N ASP A 16 -7.07 -10.48 -6.48
CA ASP A 16 -8.26 -9.88 -5.84
C ASP A 16 -8.02 -9.21 -4.48
N THR A 17 -6.75 -9.00 -4.12
CA THR A 17 -6.36 -8.38 -2.86
C THR A 17 -5.85 -6.96 -3.12
N LEU A 18 -6.46 -5.99 -2.44
CA LEU A 18 -6.04 -4.59 -2.49
C LEU A 18 -4.93 -4.32 -1.48
N TYR A 19 -3.88 -3.65 -1.95
CA TYR A 19 -2.76 -3.20 -1.13
C TYR A 19 -2.57 -1.70 -1.25
N LEU A 20 -2.39 -1.00 -0.14
CA LEU A 20 -2.13 0.44 -0.09
C LEU A 20 -0.67 0.73 0.28
N LYS A 21 -0.11 1.81 -0.28
CA LYS A 21 1.18 2.34 0.15
C LYS A 21 1.09 2.71 1.63
N ALA A 22 2.05 2.26 2.42
CA ALA A 22 2.12 2.51 3.85
C ALA A 22 3.49 3.04 4.25
N ASP A 23 3.51 3.90 5.26
CA ASP A 23 4.70 4.22 6.05
C ASP A 23 4.70 3.38 7.34
N ASP A 24 5.63 3.65 8.27
CA ASP A 24 5.75 2.87 9.51
C ASP A 24 4.49 2.94 10.40
N ALA A 25 3.74 4.05 10.37
CA ALA A 25 2.55 4.21 11.18
C ALA A 25 1.38 3.42 10.59
N SER A 26 1.09 3.59 9.31
CA SER A 26 0.04 2.83 8.62
C SER A 26 0.35 1.33 8.61
N ALA A 27 1.62 0.95 8.43
CA ALA A 27 2.05 -0.45 8.48
C ALA A 27 1.75 -1.09 9.84
N ARG A 28 1.98 -0.38 10.95
CA ARG A 28 1.64 -0.89 12.30
C ARG A 28 0.14 -1.03 12.50
N ALA A 29 -0.66 -0.09 11.98
CA ALA A 29 -2.12 -0.19 12.03
C ALA A 29 -2.62 -1.44 11.29
N PHE A 30 -2.16 -1.66 10.06
CA PHE A 30 -2.50 -2.86 9.29
C PHE A 30 -2.00 -4.15 9.96
N ALA A 31 -0.77 -4.14 10.51
CA ALA A 31 -0.23 -5.29 11.23
C ALA A 31 -1.05 -5.66 12.48
N ALA A 32 -1.58 -4.66 13.21
CA ALA A 32 -2.46 -4.89 14.37
C ALA A 32 -3.77 -5.59 13.99
N GLU A 33 -4.20 -5.46 12.72
CA GLU A 33 -5.34 -6.16 12.15
C GLU A 33 -4.96 -7.51 11.49
N GLY A 34 -3.71 -7.97 11.69
CA GLY A 34 -3.21 -9.23 11.13
C GLY A 34 -2.90 -9.18 9.63
N LYS A 35 -2.91 -7.99 9.02
CA LYS A 35 -2.61 -7.80 7.61
C LYS A 35 -1.11 -7.85 7.35
N LYS A 36 -0.74 -8.15 6.10
CA LYS A 36 0.65 -8.43 5.73
C LYS A 36 1.15 -7.45 4.66
N PRO A 37 2.46 -7.16 4.64
CA PRO A 37 3.06 -6.43 3.54
C PRO A 37 3.01 -7.29 2.27
N PHE A 38 2.85 -6.63 1.13
CA PHE A 38 3.04 -7.25 -0.17
C PHE A 38 4.50 -7.68 -0.31
N THR A 39 4.69 -8.95 -0.60
CA THR A 39 6.01 -9.54 -0.86
C THR A 39 6.02 -10.09 -2.27
N TYR A 40 7.07 -9.77 -3.02
CA TYR A 40 7.30 -10.40 -4.33
C TYR A 40 8.63 -11.13 -4.31
N ARG A 41 8.73 -12.21 -5.09
CA ARG A 41 9.97 -12.98 -5.27
C ARG A 41 10.55 -12.68 -6.65
N PRO A 42 11.62 -11.88 -6.75
CA PRO A 42 12.39 -11.81 -7.98
C PRO A 42 13.04 -13.18 -8.26
N SER A 43 13.11 -13.58 -9.52
CA SER A 43 13.76 -14.85 -9.90
C SER A 43 15.21 -14.89 -9.40
N GLY A 44 15.59 -15.98 -8.73
CA GLY A 44 16.93 -16.18 -8.18
C GLY A 44 17.29 -15.32 -6.96
N ARG A 45 16.32 -14.62 -6.33
CA ARG A 45 16.56 -13.79 -5.13
C ARG A 45 15.56 -14.09 -4.01
N ALA A 46 15.94 -13.70 -2.79
CA ALA A 46 15.06 -13.76 -1.63
C ALA A 46 13.82 -12.85 -1.83
N PRO A 47 12.67 -13.17 -1.20
CA PRO A 47 11.49 -12.32 -1.23
C PRO A 47 11.81 -10.89 -0.74
N VAL A 48 11.29 -9.90 -1.45
CA VAL A 48 11.41 -8.48 -1.09
C VAL A 48 10.04 -7.98 -0.67
N ALA A 49 9.95 -7.47 0.55
CA ALA A 49 8.79 -6.71 1.01
C ALA A 49 8.89 -5.27 0.48
N ILE A 50 7.80 -4.76 -0.08
CA ILE A 50 7.68 -3.34 -0.42
C ILE A 50 6.69 -2.68 0.54
N SER A 51 6.72 -1.35 0.63
CA SER A 51 5.85 -0.56 1.54
C SER A 51 4.40 -0.51 1.06
N TYR A 52 3.83 -1.65 0.65
CA TYR A 52 2.43 -1.83 0.30
C TYR A 52 1.84 -2.88 1.23
N TRP A 53 0.69 -2.62 1.82
CA TRP A 53 0.10 -3.47 2.85
C TRP A 53 -1.33 -3.82 2.51
N GLU A 54 -1.70 -5.06 2.81
CA GLU A 54 -3.03 -5.59 2.55
C GLU A 54 -4.08 -4.77 3.29
N VAL A 55 -5.12 -4.38 2.57
CA VAL A 55 -6.26 -3.64 3.12
C VAL A 55 -7.14 -4.61 3.91
N PRO A 56 -7.50 -4.29 5.17
CA PRO A 56 -8.53 -5.02 5.91
C PRO A 56 -9.86 -5.13 5.16
N GLU A 57 -10.49 -6.30 5.21
CA GLU A 57 -11.79 -6.54 4.55
C GLU A 57 -12.85 -5.57 5.06
N ARG A 58 -12.85 -5.22 6.35
CA ARG A 58 -13.76 -4.23 6.93
C ARG A 58 -13.70 -2.86 6.24
N LEU A 59 -12.56 -2.48 5.67
CA LEU A 59 -12.44 -1.23 4.93
C LEU A 59 -13.08 -1.34 3.55
N LEU A 60 -13.15 -2.52 2.97
CA LEU A 60 -13.85 -2.72 1.69
C LEU A 60 -15.37 -2.53 1.85
N ASP A 61 -15.90 -2.77 3.04
CA ASP A 61 -17.30 -2.53 3.41
C ASP A 61 -17.59 -1.07 3.82
N ASP A 62 -16.55 -0.27 4.12
CA ASP A 62 -16.66 1.15 4.47
C ASP A 62 -15.90 2.03 3.45
N PRO A 63 -16.58 2.49 2.38
CA PRO A 63 -15.94 3.25 1.32
C PRO A 63 -15.41 4.62 1.79
N GLU A 64 -15.97 5.20 2.85
CA GLU A 64 -15.50 6.50 3.38
C GLU A 64 -14.19 6.33 4.15
N GLU A 65 -14.11 5.31 5.01
CA GLU A 65 -12.88 4.98 5.71
C GLU A 65 -11.79 4.54 4.71
N LEU A 66 -12.15 3.69 3.73
CA LEU A 66 -11.22 3.28 2.67
C LEU A 66 -10.69 4.46 1.86
N ALA A 67 -11.55 5.43 1.52
CA ALA A 67 -11.12 6.64 0.83
C ALA A 67 -10.10 7.43 1.65
N THR A 68 -10.28 7.51 2.98
CA THR A 68 -9.33 8.16 3.89
C THR A 68 -7.97 7.45 3.86
N TRP A 69 -7.95 6.12 3.95
CA TRP A 69 -6.72 5.33 3.85
C TRP A 69 -6.05 5.44 2.48
N ALA A 70 -6.84 5.49 1.40
CA ALA A 70 -6.32 5.68 0.04
C ALA A 70 -5.69 7.06 -0.17
N GLN A 71 -6.31 8.12 0.37
CA GLN A 71 -5.74 9.47 0.34
C GLN A 71 -4.42 9.55 1.10
N GLU A 72 -4.36 8.90 2.27
CA GLU A 72 -3.14 8.83 3.06
C GLU A 72 -2.02 8.08 2.34
N ALA A 73 -2.34 6.93 1.74
CA ALA A 73 -1.41 6.16 0.91
C ALA A 73 -0.87 6.99 -0.26
N HIS A 74 -1.71 7.79 -0.92
CA HIS A 74 -1.30 8.70 -1.98
C HIS A 74 -0.36 9.80 -1.47
N ARG A 75 -0.67 10.41 -0.32
CA ARG A 75 0.20 11.39 0.34
C ARG A 75 1.58 10.83 0.63
N ILE A 76 1.65 9.61 1.18
CA ILE A 76 2.90 8.90 1.47
C ILE A 76 3.68 8.60 0.18
N ALA A 77 2.99 8.12 -0.86
CA ALA A 77 3.60 7.81 -2.16
C ALA A 77 4.21 9.06 -2.82
N ARG A 78 3.52 10.20 -2.74
CA ARG A 78 4.02 11.48 -3.25
C ARG A 78 5.26 11.95 -2.49
N ALA A 79 5.24 11.86 -1.16
CA ALA A 79 6.38 12.24 -0.33
C ALA A 79 7.63 11.36 -0.58
N THR A 80 7.43 10.07 -0.86
CA THR A 80 8.54 9.14 -1.17
C THR A 80 9.12 9.36 -2.57
N LYS A 81 8.29 9.67 -3.58
CA LYS A 81 8.81 10.09 -4.90
C LYS A 81 9.68 11.36 -4.81
N SER A 82 9.29 12.32 -3.98
CA SER A 82 10.07 13.54 -3.77
C SER A 82 11.45 13.29 -3.13
N LYS A 83 11.60 12.23 -2.32
CA LYS A 83 12.88 11.85 -1.69
C LYS A 83 13.83 11.09 -2.62
N SER A 84 13.35 10.62 -3.77
CA SER A 84 14.16 9.87 -4.75
C SER A 84 14.71 10.75 -5.87
N ALA A 85 14.33 12.04 -5.89
CA ALA A 85 14.71 13.02 -6.92
C ALA A 85 15.73 14.06 -6.43
N GLY A 86 16.45 13.75 -5.33
CA GLY A 86 17.48 14.61 -4.74
C GLY A 86 18.82 13.89 -4.63
#